data_AF-A0A7W2ATB4-F1
#
_entry.id   AF-A0A7W2ATB4-F1
#
_cell.length_a   1.000
_cell.length_b   1.000
_cell.length_c   1.000
_cell.angle_alpha   90.00
_cell.angle_beta   90.00
_cell.angle_gamma   90.00
#
_symmetry.space_group_name_H-M   'P 1'
#
loop_
_entity.id
_entity.type
_entity.pdbx_description
1 polymer ?
#
loop_
_entity_poly.entity_id
_entity_poly.type
_entity_poly.pdbx_seq_one_letter_code
_entity_poly.pdbx_strand_id
1 'polypeptide(L)'
;MSQRRAPRSGKQTPRAAAPSRQPQKVVRPEEDDDIDMGDLIVGLVALVGLPVVTLVILSFLGMPFGGTSEMNSQQADVYRGLDKHVPPMTDGEAVTILNRSKFWIDDRAKDYMKRSRATDDNSIKNYWQGAAKKVLGKAEADLKRIQNNLRKDPNASVQILDSAQQYLLQIDTLQVQIQQEDPFRQVR
;
A
#
# COMPACT_ATOMS: atom_id res chain seq x y z
N MET A 1 -12.29 4.50 -86.33
CA MET A 1 -12.66 3.10 -86.02
C MET A 1 -12.74 2.92 -84.51
N SER A 2 -13.74 2.14 -84.10
CA SER A 2 -14.16 1.69 -82.77
C SER A 2 -13.09 1.37 -81.70
N GLN A 3 -13.43 1.78 -80.46
CA GLN A 3 -13.43 1.00 -79.19
C GLN A 3 -12.07 0.64 -78.53
N ARG A 4 -11.86 0.56 -77.20
CA ARG A 4 -12.71 0.54 -75.98
C ARG A 4 -11.80 0.69 -74.71
N ARG A 5 -12.31 1.39 -73.69
CA ARG A 5 -12.28 1.12 -72.21
C ARG A 5 -10.95 1.05 -71.39
N ALA A 6 -10.92 1.88 -70.34
CA ALA A 6 -10.13 1.84 -69.09
C ALA A 6 -10.56 0.66 -68.15
N PRO A 7 -10.11 0.46 -66.87
CA PRO A 7 -9.29 1.32 -66.00
C PRO A 7 -8.28 0.64 -65.00
N ARG A 8 -7.58 1.53 -64.26
CA ARG A 8 -6.90 1.47 -62.94
C ARG A 8 -7.01 0.18 -62.08
N SER A 9 -5.86 -0.24 -61.54
CA SER A 9 -5.68 -0.88 -60.22
C SER A 9 -4.25 -0.52 -59.78
N GLY A 10 -3.91 0.00 -58.60
CA GLY A 10 -4.51 -0.13 -57.28
C GLY A 10 -3.35 -0.51 -56.33
N LYS A 11 -2.78 0.48 -55.63
CA LYS A 11 -1.73 0.30 -54.60
C LYS A 11 -2.15 -0.77 -53.59
N GLN A 12 -1.25 -1.73 -53.28
CA GLN A 12 -1.36 -2.57 -52.09
C GLN A 12 -0.12 -2.42 -51.21
N THR A 13 -0.33 -1.81 -50.06
CA THR A 13 0.53 -1.85 -48.87
C THR A 13 0.43 -3.24 -48.20
N PRO A 14 1.51 -3.83 -47.68
CA PRO A 14 1.41 -5.04 -46.87
C PRO A 14 0.86 -4.70 -45.48
N ARG A 15 -0.29 -5.31 -45.14
CA ARG A 15 -0.98 -5.21 -43.85
C ARG A 15 -0.54 -6.37 -42.95
N ALA A 16 -0.31 -6.05 -41.68
CA ALA A 16 0.13 -6.93 -40.60
C ALA A 16 -0.64 -8.26 -40.50
N ALA A 17 0.08 -9.31 -40.10
CA ALA A 17 -0.41 -10.66 -39.85
C ALA A 17 -1.39 -10.71 -38.66
N ALA A 18 -2.48 -11.46 -38.82
CA ALA A 18 -3.42 -11.82 -37.76
C ALA A 18 -3.03 -13.18 -37.15
N PRO A 19 -3.20 -13.41 -35.84
CA PRO A 19 -2.89 -14.69 -35.20
C PRO A 19 -3.99 -15.72 -35.49
N SER A 20 -3.58 -16.92 -35.91
CA SER A 20 -4.47 -18.03 -36.27
C SER A 20 -5.12 -18.67 -35.03
N ARG A 21 -6.44 -18.82 -35.04
CA ARG A 21 -7.19 -19.63 -34.06
C ARG A 21 -6.99 -21.12 -34.35
N GLN A 22 -6.55 -21.90 -33.37
CA GLN A 22 -6.56 -23.36 -33.43
C GLN A 22 -7.97 -23.91 -33.14
N PRO A 23 -8.39 -25.02 -33.79
CA PRO A 23 -9.70 -25.63 -33.56
C PRO A 23 -9.70 -26.52 -32.29
N GLN A 24 -10.69 -26.31 -31.42
CA GLN A 24 -10.97 -27.18 -30.27
C GLN A 24 -11.53 -28.53 -30.74
N LYS A 25 -10.81 -29.60 -30.44
CA LYS A 25 -11.28 -30.99 -30.61
C LYS A 25 -12.15 -31.35 -29.42
N VAL A 26 -13.44 -31.52 -29.65
CA VAL A 26 -14.41 -32.09 -28.69
C VAL A 26 -14.14 -33.59 -28.59
N VAL A 27 -13.82 -34.08 -27.40
CA VAL A 27 -13.73 -35.51 -27.08
C VAL A 27 -14.88 -35.82 -26.12
N ARG A 28 -15.80 -36.70 -26.53
CA ARG A 28 -16.85 -37.28 -25.69
C ARG A 28 -16.23 -38.35 -24.78
N PRO A 29 -16.74 -38.54 -23.55
CA PRO A 29 -16.25 -39.57 -22.66
C PRO A 29 -16.84 -40.92 -23.08
N GLU A 30 -15.99 -41.89 -23.41
CA GLU A 30 -16.33 -43.29 -23.27
C GLU A 30 -15.78 -43.78 -21.94
N GLU A 31 -16.57 -44.63 -21.31
CA GLU A 31 -16.45 -45.19 -19.97
C GLU A 31 -15.15 -45.99 -19.83
N ASP A 32 -14.28 -45.56 -18.92
CA ASP A 32 -13.37 -46.47 -18.22
C ASP A 32 -13.52 -46.19 -16.72
N ASP A 33 -14.06 -47.20 -16.04
CA ASP A 33 -14.14 -47.32 -14.59
C ASP A 33 -12.73 -47.28 -13.99
N ASP A 34 -12.36 -46.13 -13.46
CA ASP A 34 -11.46 -46.03 -12.31
C ASP A 34 -11.98 -44.88 -11.46
N ILE A 35 -12.91 -45.17 -10.55
CA ILE A 35 -13.27 -44.24 -9.49
C ILE A 35 -12.00 -44.03 -8.67
N ASP A 36 -11.35 -42.89 -8.89
CA ASP A 36 -10.20 -42.43 -8.13
C ASP A 36 -10.67 -42.14 -6.69
N MET A 37 -10.69 -43.19 -5.87
CA MET A 37 -11.02 -43.14 -4.44
C MET A 37 -10.08 -42.19 -3.68
N GLY A 38 -8.93 -41.82 -4.27
CA GLY A 38 -8.07 -40.76 -3.76
C GLY A 38 -8.74 -39.39 -3.81
N ASP A 39 -9.43 -39.06 -4.91
CA ASP A 39 -10.10 -37.77 -5.09
C ASP A 39 -11.40 -37.69 -4.28
N LEU A 40 -12.10 -38.82 -4.09
CA LEU A 40 -13.29 -38.87 -3.23
C LEU A 40 -12.94 -38.72 -1.74
N ILE A 41 -11.83 -39.31 -1.28
CA ILE A 41 -11.34 -39.17 0.11
C ILE A 41 -10.74 -37.77 0.34
N VAL A 42 -9.98 -37.24 -0.61
CA VAL A 42 -9.49 -35.85 -0.55
C VAL A 42 -10.65 -34.86 -0.56
N GLY A 43 -11.69 -35.11 -1.36
CA GLY A 43 -12.92 -34.33 -1.38
C GLY A 43 -13.64 -34.33 -0.02
N LEU A 44 -13.82 -35.49 0.61
CA LEU A 44 -14.45 -35.62 1.94
C LEU A 44 -13.60 -35.01 3.07
N VAL A 45 -12.28 -35.19 3.04
CA VAL A 45 -11.34 -34.61 4.00
C VAL A 45 -11.22 -33.09 3.81
N ALA A 46 -11.32 -32.58 2.58
CA ALA A 46 -11.39 -31.15 2.33
C ALA A 46 -12.71 -30.55 2.81
N LEU A 47 -13.84 -31.27 2.65
CA LEU A 47 -15.16 -30.77 3.03
C LEU A 47 -15.40 -30.77 4.55
N VAL A 48 -14.83 -31.74 5.28
CA VAL A 48 -14.97 -31.86 6.75
C VAL A 48 -13.74 -31.35 7.50
N GLY A 49 -12.53 -31.61 7.00
CA GLY A 49 -11.28 -31.27 7.67
C GLY A 49 -10.92 -29.78 7.60
N LEU A 50 -11.23 -29.10 6.49
CA LEU A 50 -10.95 -27.68 6.34
C LEU A 50 -11.77 -26.79 7.31
N PRO A 51 -13.09 -27.00 7.52
CA PRO A 51 -13.83 -26.25 8.53
C PRO A 51 -13.38 -26.58 9.97
N VAL A 52 -13.00 -27.81 10.28
CA VAL A 52 -12.53 -28.18 11.63
C VAL A 52 -11.15 -27.60 11.92
N VAL A 53 -10.21 -27.68 10.98
CA VAL A 53 -8.85 -27.14 11.15
C VAL A 53 -8.88 -25.61 11.20
N THR A 54 -9.71 -24.96 10.39
CA THR A 54 -9.89 -23.50 10.49
C THR A 54 -10.49 -23.08 11.83
N LEU A 55 -11.48 -23.81 12.37
CA LEU A 55 -12.01 -23.56 13.71
C LEU A 55 -10.95 -23.73 14.81
N VAL A 56 -10.10 -24.76 14.72
CA VAL A 56 -9.00 -24.96 15.67
C VAL A 56 -7.97 -23.83 15.56
N ILE A 57 -7.56 -23.45 14.36
CA ILE A 57 -6.61 -22.34 14.14
C ILE A 57 -7.19 -21.01 14.68
N LEU A 58 -8.47 -20.75 14.42
CA LEU A 58 -9.13 -19.55 14.92
C LEU A 58 -9.30 -19.57 16.45
N SER A 59 -9.45 -20.74 17.06
CA SER A 59 -9.49 -20.88 18.53
C SER A 59 -8.13 -20.58 19.19
N PHE A 60 -7.01 -20.85 18.49
CA PHE A 60 -5.68 -20.41 18.94
C PHE A 60 -5.38 -18.93 18.66
N LEU A 61 -6.03 -18.32 17.65
CA LEU A 61 -5.96 -16.88 17.37
C LEU A 61 -6.89 -16.01 18.25
N GLY A 62 -7.59 -16.61 19.22
CA GLY A 62 -8.36 -15.86 20.22
C GLY A 62 -9.70 -15.31 19.73
N MET A 63 -10.28 -15.83 18.64
CA MET A 63 -11.66 -15.49 18.25
C MET A 63 -12.63 -16.54 18.80
N PRO A 64 -13.49 -16.22 19.79
CA PRO A 64 -14.50 -17.17 20.27
C PRO A 64 -15.61 -17.34 19.23
N PHE A 65 -15.74 -18.56 18.68
CA PHE A 65 -16.90 -18.97 17.90
C PHE A 65 -18.04 -19.35 18.85
N GLY A 66 -19.04 -18.49 18.92
CA GLY A 66 -20.24 -18.70 19.73
C GLY A 66 -20.67 -17.44 20.45
N GLY A 67 -21.18 -16.45 19.72
CA GLY A 67 -22.00 -15.40 20.32
C GLY A 67 -23.29 -16.05 20.81
N THR A 68 -23.35 -16.41 22.09
CA THR A 68 -24.63 -16.67 22.73
C THR A 68 -25.48 -15.40 22.56
N SER A 69 -26.77 -15.56 22.30
CA SER A 69 -27.74 -14.45 22.16
C SER A 69 -27.85 -13.54 23.40
N GLU A 70 -27.02 -13.79 24.42
CA GLU A 70 -26.96 -13.11 25.70
C GLU A 70 -25.54 -12.60 25.95
N MET A 71 -24.93 -11.91 24.97
CA MET A 71 -23.74 -11.12 25.23
C MET A 71 -24.15 -9.99 26.19
N ASN A 72 -24.05 -10.28 27.49
CA ASN A 72 -24.43 -9.40 28.58
C ASN A 72 -23.67 -8.08 28.43
N SER A 73 -24.34 -6.94 28.60
CA SER A 73 -23.78 -5.60 28.36
C SER A 73 -22.43 -5.38 29.06
N GLN A 74 -22.21 -6.07 30.18
CA GLN A 74 -20.96 -6.11 30.92
C GLN A 74 -19.76 -6.68 30.12
N GLN A 75 -19.96 -7.72 29.31
CA GLN A 75 -18.88 -8.24 28.45
C GLN A 75 -18.57 -7.29 27.29
N ALA A 76 -19.59 -6.67 26.68
CA ALA A 76 -19.39 -5.65 25.66
C ALA A 76 -18.61 -4.44 26.21
N ASP A 77 -18.85 -4.05 27.46
CA ASP A 77 -18.12 -2.98 28.12
C ASP A 77 -16.69 -3.36 28.51
N VAL A 78 -16.41 -4.64 28.82
CA VAL A 78 -15.04 -5.15 29.00
C VAL A 78 -14.25 -5.09 27.69
N TYR A 79 -14.85 -5.45 26.55
CA TYR A 79 -14.20 -5.32 25.23
C TYR A 79 -14.00 -3.85 24.80
N ARG A 80 -14.95 -2.95 25.11
CA ARG A 80 -14.74 -1.50 24.94
C ARG A 80 -13.66 -0.95 25.88
N GLY A 81 -13.47 -1.56 27.05
CA GLY A 81 -12.42 -1.21 28.00
C GLY A 81 -11.02 -1.62 27.51
N LEU A 82 -10.91 -2.75 26.82
CA LEU A 82 -9.67 -3.22 26.18
C LEU A 82 -9.21 -2.32 25.03
N ASP A 83 -10.15 -1.70 24.31
CA ASP A 83 -9.88 -0.77 23.20
C ASP A 83 -9.18 0.54 23.63
N LYS A 84 -9.02 0.75 24.95
CA LYS A 84 -8.32 1.91 25.51
C LYS A 84 -6.88 1.64 25.95
N HIS A 85 -6.41 0.39 25.91
CA HIS A 85 -5.06 0.05 26.32
C HIS A 85 -4.12 -0.03 25.11
N VAL A 86 -3.75 1.15 24.58
CA VAL A 86 -2.62 1.24 23.65
C VAL A 86 -1.34 1.20 24.50
N PRO A 87 -0.50 0.16 24.38
CA PRO A 87 0.73 0.09 25.15
C PRO A 87 1.61 1.32 24.87
N PRO A 88 2.37 1.80 25.87
CA PRO A 88 3.29 2.90 25.68
C PRO A 88 4.30 2.52 24.58
N MET A 89 4.65 3.51 23.75
CA MET A 89 5.63 3.32 22.67
C MET A 89 6.97 2.92 23.27
N THR A 90 7.55 1.83 22.77
CA THR A 90 8.87 1.39 23.19
C THR A 90 9.97 2.17 22.47
N ASP A 91 11.17 2.23 23.07
CA ASP A 91 12.35 2.83 22.43
C ASP A 91 12.68 2.17 21.09
N GLY A 92 12.49 0.85 20.96
CA GLY A 92 12.73 0.12 19.70
C GLY A 92 11.78 0.53 18.56
N GLU A 93 10.50 0.71 18.89
CA GLU A 93 9.51 1.24 17.93
C GLU A 93 9.84 2.69 17.56
N ALA A 94 10.23 3.50 18.53
CA ALA A 94 10.58 4.89 18.31
C ALA A 94 11.80 5.03 17.39
N VAL A 95 12.85 4.22 17.60
CA VAL A 95 14.02 4.17 16.70
C VAL A 95 13.62 3.76 15.29
N THR A 96 12.71 2.79 15.15
CA THR A 96 12.20 2.35 13.84
C THR A 96 11.49 3.49 13.10
N ILE A 97 10.61 4.21 13.81
CA ILE A 97 9.90 5.37 13.26
C ILE A 97 10.89 6.49 12.94
N LEU A 98 11.91 6.70 13.77
CA LEU A 98 12.93 7.73 13.58
C LEU A 98 13.79 7.46 12.33
N ASN A 99 14.23 6.22 12.13
CA ASN A 99 14.97 5.81 10.93
C ASN A 99 14.13 5.98 9.66
N ARG A 100 12.84 5.61 9.73
CA ARG A 100 11.91 5.82 8.62
C ARG A 100 11.72 7.31 8.32
N SER A 101 11.57 8.14 9.35
CA SER A 101 11.42 9.59 9.21
C SER A 101 12.67 10.22 8.60
N LYS A 102 13.85 9.78 9.03
CA LYS A 102 15.13 10.17 8.44
C LYS A 102 15.17 9.85 6.94
N PHE A 103 14.79 8.63 6.54
CA PHE A 103 14.73 8.26 5.13
C PHE A 103 13.80 9.18 4.32
N TRP A 104 12.62 9.49 4.85
CA TRP A 104 11.70 10.42 4.19
C TRP A 104 12.28 11.82 4.01
N ILE A 105 12.98 12.34 5.01
CA ILE A 105 13.58 13.69 5.01
C ILE A 105 14.82 13.73 4.12
N ASP A 106 15.77 12.82 4.33
CA ASP A 106 17.10 12.86 3.72
C ASP A 106 17.16 12.28 2.31
N ASP A 107 16.31 11.31 1.98
CA ASP A 107 16.29 10.70 0.65
C ASP A 107 15.16 11.30 -0.19
N ARG A 108 13.91 11.06 0.22
CA ARG A 108 12.74 11.31 -0.63
C ARG A 108 12.43 12.79 -0.80
N ALA A 109 12.35 13.55 0.29
CA ALA A 109 12.05 14.98 0.21
C ALA A 109 13.14 15.75 -0.54
N LYS A 110 14.42 15.42 -0.30
CA LYS A 110 15.55 16.02 -1.02
C LYS A 110 15.55 15.65 -2.51
N ASP A 111 15.27 14.41 -2.88
CA ASP A 111 15.15 14.01 -4.30
C ASP A 111 14.03 14.77 -5.02
N TYR A 112 12.85 14.89 -4.40
CA TYR A 112 11.75 15.66 -4.99
C TYR A 112 12.08 17.14 -5.13
N MET A 113 12.73 17.75 -4.13
CA MET A 113 13.22 19.13 -4.24
C MET A 113 14.23 19.30 -5.35
N LYS A 114 15.17 18.35 -5.51
CA LYS A 114 16.14 18.36 -6.60
C LYS A 114 15.45 18.30 -7.97
N ARG A 115 14.46 17.42 -8.13
CA ARG A 115 13.68 17.30 -9.38
C ARG A 115 12.87 18.55 -9.69
N SER A 116 12.29 19.17 -8.66
CA SER A 116 11.61 20.46 -8.80
C SER A 116 12.57 21.52 -9.34
N ARG A 117 13.74 21.67 -8.72
CA ARG A 117 14.74 22.69 -9.13
C ARG A 117 15.37 22.42 -10.50
N ALA A 118 15.39 21.17 -10.95
CA ALA A 118 15.94 20.77 -12.25
C ALA A 118 14.98 20.98 -13.43
N THR A 119 13.71 21.30 -13.15
CA THR A 119 12.70 21.50 -14.20
C THR A 119 12.39 22.99 -14.29
N ASP A 120 12.14 23.53 -15.49
CA ASP A 120 11.74 24.94 -15.67
C ASP A 120 10.22 25.13 -15.66
N ASP A 121 9.46 24.11 -16.04
CA ASP A 121 7.99 24.11 -16.08
C ASP A 121 7.39 24.24 -14.66
N ASN A 122 6.62 25.32 -14.44
CA ASN A 122 5.96 25.62 -13.17
C ASN A 122 4.96 24.55 -12.72
N SER A 123 4.30 23.85 -13.64
CA SER A 123 3.37 22.77 -13.32
C SER A 123 4.10 21.55 -12.74
N ILE A 124 5.24 21.19 -13.35
CA ILE A 124 6.07 20.06 -12.92
C ILE A 124 6.80 20.40 -11.61
N LYS A 125 7.28 21.64 -11.46
CA LYS A 125 7.81 22.16 -10.18
C LYS A 125 6.81 21.96 -9.05
N ASN A 126 5.57 22.42 -9.23
CA ASN A 126 4.53 22.32 -8.21
C ASN A 126 4.18 20.85 -7.88
N TYR A 127 4.17 19.97 -8.88
CA TYR A 127 3.99 18.53 -8.63
C TYR A 127 5.05 17.96 -7.69
N TRP A 128 6.33 18.21 -7.96
CA TRP A 128 7.43 17.71 -7.13
C TRP A 128 7.46 18.37 -5.75
N GLN A 129 7.20 19.67 -5.66
CA GLN A 129 7.05 20.38 -4.37
C GLN A 129 5.87 19.82 -3.56
N GLY A 130 4.76 19.48 -4.20
CA GLY A 130 3.62 18.82 -3.57
C GLY A 130 3.95 17.42 -3.06
N ALA A 131 4.72 16.64 -3.83
CA ALA A 131 5.23 15.34 -3.39
C ALA A 131 6.16 15.46 -2.18
N ALA A 132 7.06 16.45 -2.17
CA ALA A 132 7.93 16.76 -1.05
C ALA A 132 7.13 17.11 0.21
N LYS A 133 6.16 18.05 0.10
CA LYS A 133 5.26 18.42 1.21
C LYS A 133 4.54 17.21 1.81
N LYS A 134 4.02 16.30 0.98
CA LYS A 134 3.32 15.09 1.44
C LYS A 134 4.22 14.17 2.26
N VAL A 135 5.45 13.95 1.79
CA VAL A 135 6.42 13.10 2.49
C VAL A 135 6.87 13.75 3.80
N LEU A 136 7.16 15.05 3.77
CA LEU A 136 7.51 15.82 4.97
C LEU A 136 6.38 15.80 6.01
N GLY A 137 5.12 15.94 5.60
CA GLY A 137 3.98 15.85 6.52
C GLY A 137 3.81 14.47 7.17
N LYS A 138 4.12 13.38 6.45
CA LYS A 138 4.13 12.03 7.04
C LYS A 138 5.25 11.88 8.08
N ALA A 139 6.45 12.34 7.76
CA ALA A 139 7.58 12.33 8.68
C ALA A 139 7.30 13.19 9.92
N GLU A 140 6.69 14.36 9.74
CA GLU A 140 6.32 15.26 10.83
C GLU A 140 5.31 14.60 11.80
N ALA A 141 4.29 13.94 11.26
CA ALA A 141 3.31 13.21 12.06
C ALA A 141 3.95 12.06 12.87
N ASP A 142 4.84 11.31 12.23
CA ASP A 142 5.61 10.23 12.87
C ASP A 142 6.49 10.76 14.02
N LEU A 143 7.20 11.86 13.80
CA LEU A 143 8.06 12.49 14.81
C LEU A 143 7.27 13.11 15.97
N LYS A 144 6.13 13.74 15.68
CA LYS A 144 5.22 14.24 16.73
C LYS A 144 4.64 13.09 17.55
N ARG A 145 4.35 11.94 16.93
CA ARG A 145 3.92 10.74 17.65
C ARG A 145 4.99 10.24 18.61
N ILE A 146 6.26 10.21 18.19
CA ILE A 146 7.41 9.89 19.07
C ILE A 146 7.42 10.85 20.26
N GLN A 147 7.40 12.16 20.02
CA GLN A 147 7.44 13.16 21.10
C GLN A 147 6.26 13.03 22.08
N ASN A 148 5.05 12.83 21.57
CA ASN A 148 3.85 12.75 22.41
C ASN A 148 3.78 11.47 23.25
N ASN A 149 4.33 10.36 22.75
CA ASN A 149 4.26 9.08 23.44
C ASN A 149 5.46 8.88 24.37
N LEU A 150 6.68 9.16 23.93
CA LEU A 150 7.88 8.97 24.76
C LEU A 150 8.01 10.01 25.87
N ARG A 151 7.54 11.25 25.70
CA ARG A 151 7.56 12.22 26.82
C ARG A 151 6.71 11.80 28.02
N LYS A 152 5.79 10.87 27.83
CA LYS A 152 4.95 10.33 28.90
C LYS A 152 5.63 9.16 29.62
N ASP A 153 6.68 8.59 29.04
CA ASP A 153 7.44 7.51 29.64
C ASP A 153 8.62 8.07 30.45
N PRO A 154 8.67 7.84 31.78
CA PRO A 154 9.77 8.30 32.63
C PRO A 154 11.12 7.67 32.27
N ASN A 155 11.14 6.55 31.54
CA ASN A 155 12.35 5.85 31.12
C ASN A 155 12.75 6.15 29.67
N ALA A 156 12.04 7.06 28.98
CA ALA A 156 12.30 7.36 27.58
C ALA A 156 13.73 7.85 27.36
N SER A 157 14.37 7.33 26.30
CA SER A 157 15.69 7.81 25.89
C SER A 157 15.65 9.27 25.43
N VAL A 158 16.36 10.14 26.16
CA VAL A 158 16.51 11.58 25.83
C VAL A 158 17.09 11.76 24.42
N GLN A 159 18.01 10.87 24.01
CA GLN A 159 18.64 10.95 22.69
C GLN A 159 17.64 10.76 21.54
N ILE A 160 16.61 9.93 21.73
CA ILE A 160 15.55 9.73 20.74
C ILE A 160 14.69 10.98 20.63
N LEU A 161 14.35 11.60 21.77
CA LEU A 161 13.58 12.84 21.81
C LEU A 161 14.33 14.01 21.16
N ASP A 162 15.63 14.15 21.45
CA ASP A 162 16.50 15.16 20.86
C ASP A 162 16.62 14.98 19.34
N SER A 163 16.84 13.74 18.89
CA SER A 163 16.91 13.41 17.47
C SER A 163 15.59 13.71 16.76
N ALA A 164 14.45 13.38 17.38
CA ALA A 164 13.14 13.70 16.83
C ALA A 164 12.92 15.22 16.73
N GLN A 165 13.34 15.99 17.73
CA GLN A 165 13.29 17.45 17.69
C GLN A 165 14.17 18.03 16.58
N GLN A 166 15.38 17.51 16.40
CA GLN A 166 16.27 17.94 15.31
C GLN A 166 15.66 17.68 13.94
N TYR A 167 15.04 16.51 13.73
CA TYR A 167 14.40 16.19 12.45
C TYR A 167 13.15 17.04 12.20
N LEU A 168 12.38 17.40 13.23
CA LEU A 168 11.29 18.37 13.08
C LEU A 168 11.80 19.74 12.60
N LEU A 169 12.90 20.24 13.17
CA LEU A 169 13.51 21.50 12.71
C LEU A 169 14.00 21.43 11.25
N GLN A 170 14.52 20.28 10.83
CA GLN A 170 14.89 20.06 9.44
C GLN A 170 13.68 20.06 8.50
N ILE A 171 12.57 19.43 8.93
CA ILE A 171 11.31 19.46 8.20
C ILE A 171 10.83 20.91 8.05
N ASP A 172 10.79 21.69 9.12
CA ASP A 172 10.36 23.10 9.08
C ASP A 172 11.22 23.90 8.09
N THR A 173 12.53 23.71 8.12
CA THR A 173 13.47 24.35 7.19
C THR A 173 13.14 23.99 5.74
N LEU A 174 12.92 22.71 5.43
CA LEU A 174 12.56 22.26 4.09
C LEU A 174 11.19 22.78 3.65
N GLN A 175 10.20 22.82 4.55
CA GLN A 175 8.88 23.36 4.25
C GLN A 175 8.96 24.86 3.90
N VAL A 176 9.76 25.63 4.64
CA VAL A 176 10.00 27.05 4.33
C VAL A 176 10.66 27.21 2.96
N GLN A 177 11.67 26.40 2.65
CA GLN A 177 12.31 26.43 1.32
C GLN A 177 11.30 26.16 0.20
N ILE A 178 10.44 25.14 0.36
CA ILE A 178 9.39 24.85 -0.62
C ILE A 178 8.44 26.04 -0.79
N GLN A 179 8.09 26.73 0.29
CA GLN A 179 7.21 27.91 0.21
C GLN A 179 7.88 29.14 -0.41
N GLN A 180 9.21 29.28 -0.29
CA GLN A 180 9.98 30.35 -0.92
C GLN A 180 10.17 30.10 -2.42
N GLU A 181 10.36 28.84 -2.79
CA GLU A 181 10.52 28.38 -4.18
C GLU A 181 9.19 28.16 -4.91
N ASP A 182 8.06 28.51 -4.30
CA ASP A 182 6.73 28.35 -4.90
C ASP A 182 6.59 29.29 -6.11
N PRO A 183 6.49 28.73 -7.35
CA PRO A 183 6.51 29.52 -8.57
C PRO A 183 5.30 30.46 -8.71
N PHE A 184 4.21 30.22 -7.97
CA PHE A 184 2.99 31.04 -8.03
C PHE A 184 2.95 32.12 -6.94
N ARG A 185 3.89 32.09 -6.00
CA ARG A 185 3.94 33.08 -4.90
C ARG A 185 4.53 34.42 -5.32
N GLN A 186 5.34 34.44 -6.39
CA GLN A 186 6.00 35.63 -6.93
C GLN A 186 5.14 36.41 -7.93
N VAL A 187 3.93 35.95 -8.26
CA VAL A 187 3.04 36.53 -9.30
C VAL A 187 1.95 37.42 -8.70
N ARG A 188 2.23 38.13 -7.60
CA ARG A 188 1.28 39.05 -6.96
C ARG A 188 1.83 40.47 -6.86
#